data_AF-A0A945FB18-F1
#
_entry.id   AF-A0A945FB18-F1
#
_cell.length_a   1.000
_cell.length_b   1.000
_cell.length_c   1.000
_cell.angle_alpha   90.00
_cell.angle_beta   90.00
_cell.angle_gamma   90.00
#
_symmetry.space_group_name_H-M   'P 1'
#
loop_
_entity.id
_entity.type
_entity.pdbx_description
1 polymer ?
#
loop_
_entity_poly.entity_id
_entity_poly.type
_entity_poly.pdbx_seq_one_letter_code
_entity_poly.pdbx_strand_id
1 'polypeptide(L)'
;MYTSRIKICFLLAGVLFFALPPATAQEPLVTNTSSNDLTAEEMAPLALKDSMYYHFDEWFARFQGEINRLESAVPSLENRVELMKYHFNYAGLLGELCHMLAFTSKYQDKKIAKNFMYHSRRVKDLAHDILDSASMTSDQGAQANLYLGAAEGYIGIFEYGQGNLIPALVNGFQADNHLEKALFLNPKLFDAYFGLGLYRYGNSRLGGLGNLIMQGGKDLRLVGLNHIEHAILNGAAAQPLALKTLAWFYISEQINPDNKELPPDNPLSRKKTRQNAIGLLIDLDNRYFNKSAPHSHFRGNKELAMMKAIQFVLDKNYEKAGHEFKKVLEISDHLQSRGFQINPQLVQSVEAGIEFCELMLLQASEEEEKRSACFKVDAQVKFLNGGGSMVEYDSKKIRSELHAVFSEALEQMAEKLHCDPV
;
A
#
# COMPACT_ATOMS: atom_id res chain seq x y z
N MET A 1 -20.59 -40.85 4.45
CA MET A 1 -20.68 -39.37 4.47
C MET A 1 -19.33 -38.80 4.05
N TYR A 2 -19.24 -38.20 2.87
CA TYR A 2 -18.06 -37.47 2.39
C TYR A 2 -18.57 -36.28 1.57
N THR A 3 -18.48 -35.07 2.15
CA THR A 3 -18.88 -33.84 1.46
C THR A 3 -17.68 -33.23 0.76
N SER A 4 -17.58 -33.50 -0.55
CA SER A 4 -16.57 -32.88 -1.41
C SER A 4 -16.78 -31.37 -1.49
N ARG A 5 -15.73 -30.57 -1.23
CA ARG A 5 -15.75 -29.11 -1.38
C ARG A 5 -15.38 -28.74 -2.81
N ILE A 6 -16.39 -28.36 -3.59
CA ILE A 6 -16.22 -27.87 -4.97
C ILE A 6 -15.58 -26.48 -4.94
N LYS A 7 -14.46 -26.32 -5.66
CA LYS A 7 -13.85 -25.03 -6.03
C LYS A 7 -14.21 -24.71 -7.48
N ILE A 8 -14.76 -23.53 -7.77
CA ILE A 8 -14.96 -22.99 -9.12
C ILE A 8 -14.60 -21.48 -9.11
N CYS A 9 -14.19 -20.95 -10.26
CA CYS A 9 -13.33 -19.77 -10.42
C CYS A 9 -13.95 -18.68 -11.37
N PHE A 10 -13.15 -17.63 -11.66
CA PHE A 10 -12.94 -16.99 -12.99
C PHE A 10 -13.69 -15.69 -13.49
N LEU A 11 -12.86 -14.71 -13.96
CA LEU A 11 -12.90 -13.87 -15.21
C LEU A 11 -13.55 -12.43 -15.34
N LEU A 12 -12.78 -11.48 -15.96
CA LEU A 12 -13.13 -10.40 -16.96
C LEU A 12 -13.97 -9.13 -16.53
N ALA A 13 -14.01 -7.93 -17.18
CA ALA A 13 -13.26 -7.22 -18.29
C ALA A 13 -13.63 -5.69 -18.44
N GLY A 14 -12.91 -4.89 -19.29
CA GLY A 14 -13.45 -3.69 -20.03
C GLY A 14 -12.79 -2.28 -19.89
N VAL A 15 -12.59 -1.53 -21.01
CA VAL A 15 -11.52 -0.49 -21.26
C VAL A 15 -12.02 0.96 -21.51
N LEU A 16 -11.22 2.02 -21.24
CA LEU A 16 -10.99 3.20 -22.15
C LEU A 16 -9.97 4.28 -21.69
N PHE A 17 -9.53 5.11 -22.64
CA PHE A 17 -8.47 6.15 -22.56
C PHE A 17 -9.07 7.56 -22.77
N PHE A 18 -8.51 8.60 -22.13
CA PHE A 18 -8.40 9.96 -22.71
C PHE A 18 -7.17 10.69 -22.15
N ALA A 19 -6.56 11.56 -22.96
CA ALA A 19 -5.37 12.35 -22.62
C ALA A 19 -5.67 13.85 -22.61
N LEU A 20 -5.06 14.61 -21.71
CA LEU A 20 -4.83 16.07 -21.80
C LEU A 20 -3.63 16.46 -20.87
N PRO A 21 -3.00 17.64 -21.05
CA PRO A 21 -1.58 17.89 -20.70
C PRO A 21 -1.31 18.33 -19.24
N PRO A 22 -0.03 18.34 -18.79
CA PRO A 22 0.31 18.59 -17.40
C PRO A 22 0.21 20.06 -17.00
N ALA A 23 -0.63 20.36 -16.00
CA ALA A 23 -0.60 21.64 -15.31
C ALA A 23 0.63 21.70 -14.40
N THR A 24 1.55 22.61 -14.70
CA THR A 24 2.74 22.89 -13.90
C THR A 24 2.39 23.80 -12.74
N ALA A 25 2.54 23.32 -11.51
CA ALA A 25 2.60 24.15 -10.31
C ALA A 25 3.88 23.79 -9.54
N GLN A 26 4.79 24.76 -9.41
CA GLN A 26 5.86 24.67 -8.41
C GLN A 26 5.27 25.10 -7.06
N GLU A 27 4.90 24.14 -6.23
CA GLU A 27 4.59 24.42 -4.82
C GLU A 27 5.86 24.91 -4.10
N PRO A 28 5.77 25.98 -3.30
CA PRO A 28 6.92 26.48 -2.55
C PRO A 28 7.29 25.52 -1.42
N LEU A 29 8.59 25.38 -1.15
CA LEU A 29 9.09 24.69 0.02
C LEU A 29 8.74 25.53 1.26
N VAL A 30 7.86 25.03 2.14
CA VAL A 30 7.47 25.74 3.36
C VAL A 30 8.69 25.80 4.30
N THR A 31 9.28 26.98 4.44
CA THR A 31 10.38 27.23 5.36
C THR A 31 9.85 27.78 6.68
N ASN A 32 10.47 27.37 7.80
CA ASN A 32 10.02 27.61 9.16
C ASN A 32 9.90 29.11 9.53
N THR A 33 8.72 29.72 9.39
CA THR A 33 8.35 30.93 10.16
C THR A 33 6.87 31.35 10.18
N SER A 34 5.95 30.75 9.40
CA SER A 34 4.54 31.22 9.32
C SER A 34 3.45 30.15 9.47
N SER A 35 3.73 29.00 10.08
CA SER A 35 2.87 27.79 9.98
C SER A 35 2.07 27.43 11.24
N ASN A 36 1.66 28.40 12.06
CA ASN A 36 0.95 28.11 13.32
C ASN A 36 -0.58 27.99 13.18
N ASP A 37 -1.15 28.36 12.02
CA ASP A 37 -2.60 28.43 11.79
C ASP A 37 -3.07 27.56 10.60
N LEU A 38 -2.31 26.52 10.21
CA LEU A 38 -2.76 25.59 9.17
C LEU A 38 -3.89 24.70 9.69
N THR A 39 -4.90 24.48 8.86
CA THR A 39 -5.99 23.52 9.13
C THR A 39 -5.54 22.08 8.94
N ALA A 40 -6.34 21.12 9.42
CA ALA A 40 -6.06 19.70 9.23
C ALA A 40 -6.01 19.30 7.74
N GLU A 41 -6.78 19.96 6.88
CA GLU A 41 -6.82 19.72 5.42
C GLU A 41 -5.58 20.27 4.71
N GLU A 42 -5.00 21.37 5.18
CA GLU A 42 -3.75 21.92 4.63
C GLU A 42 -2.53 21.14 5.12
N MET A 43 -2.55 20.67 6.38
CA MET A 43 -1.47 19.87 6.94
C MET A 43 -1.39 18.44 6.37
N ALA A 44 -2.52 17.80 6.06
CA ALA A 44 -2.58 16.42 5.60
C ALA A 44 -1.72 16.13 4.35
N PRO A 45 -1.86 16.84 3.21
CA PRO A 45 -1.08 16.56 2.01
C PRO A 45 0.40 16.89 2.19
N LEU A 46 0.73 17.89 3.02
CA LEU A 46 2.13 18.22 3.36
C LEU A 46 2.79 17.11 4.19
N ALA A 47 2.12 16.64 5.24
CA ALA A 47 2.60 15.54 6.08
C ALA A 47 2.76 14.23 5.29
N LEU A 48 1.81 13.94 4.39
CA LEU A 48 1.87 12.76 3.53
C LEU A 48 2.93 12.86 2.43
N LYS A 49 3.26 14.07 1.96
CA LYS A 49 4.38 14.31 1.03
C LYS A 49 5.72 14.13 1.74
N ASP A 50 5.86 14.66 2.95
CA ASP A 50 7.08 14.55 3.76
C ASP A 50 7.35 13.12 4.29
N SER A 51 6.30 12.34 4.58
CA SER A 51 6.44 10.93 4.98
C SER A 51 7.10 10.07 3.89
N MET A 52 6.91 10.40 2.60
CA MET A 52 7.59 9.75 1.47
C MET A 52 9.12 9.94 1.49
N TYR A 53 9.64 10.91 2.26
CA TYR A 53 11.06 11.14 2.50
C TYR A 53 11.53 10.73 3.91
N TYR A 54 10.65 10.13 4.71
CA TYR A 54 10.89 9.72 6.09
C TYR A 54 11.13 10.89 7.07
N HIS A 55 10.39 11.98 6.87
CA HIS A 55 10.36 13.12 7.76
C HIS A 55 9.05 13.10 8.58
N PHE A 56 9.03 12.32 9.66
CA PHE A 56 7.81 12.04 10.44
C PHE A 56 7.67 12.89 11.72
N ASP A 57 8.78 13.08 12.46
CA ASP A 57 8.75 13.56 13.85
C ASP A 57 8.13 14.96 14.00
N GLU A 58 8.42 15.84 13.03
CA GLU A 58 7.88 17.19 12.99
C GLU A 58 6.35 17.19 12.82
N TRP A 59 5.83 16.33 11.96
CA TRP A 59 4.39 16.23 11.70
C TRP A 59 3.64 15.60 12.88
N PHE A 60 4.21 14.60 13.56
CA PHE A 60 3.63 14.11 14.81
C PHE A 60 3.58 15.19 15.90
N ALA A 61 4.64 16.01 16.03
CA ALA A 61 4.66 17.11 16.99
C ALA A 61 3.62 18.19 16.66
N ARG A 62 3.52 18.60 15.38
CA ARG A 62 2.52 19.58 14.91
C ARG A 62 1.09 19.08 15.13
N PHE A 63 0.76 17.85 14.70
CA PHE A 63 -0.57 17.28 14.90
C PHE A 63 -0.92 17.10 16.39
N GLN A 64 0.03 16.69 17.24
CA GLN A 64 -0.23 16.60 18.69
C GLN A 64 -0.49 17.98 19.32
N GLY A 65 0.20 19.02 18.86
CA GLY A 65 -0.04 20.40 19.30
C GLY A 65 -1.47 20.84 19.04
N GLU A 66 -1.96 20.64 17.81
CA GLU A 66 -3.32 21.00 17.42
C GLU A 66 -4.41 20.16 18.09
N ILE A 67 -4.16 18.85 18.29
CA ILE A 67 -5.01 17.98 19.11
C ILE A 67 -5.14 18.56 20.52
N ASN A 68 -4.02 18.83 21.20
CA ASN A 68 -4.03 19.36 22.57
C ASN A 68 -4.73 20.73 22.65
N ARG A 69 -4.55 21.59 21.63
CA ARG A 69 -5.19 22.91 21.54
C ARG A 69 -6.70 22.79 21.43
N LEU A 70 -7.21 21.89 20.59
CA LEU A 70 -8.65 21.68 20.38
C LEU A 70 -9.31 20.91 21.53
N GLU A 71 -8.63 19.93 22.14
CA GLU A 71 -9.09 19.25 23.36
C GLU A 71 -9.23 20.24 24.54
N SER A 72 -8.42 21.31 24.55
CA SER A 72 -8.47 22.38 25.56
C SER A 72 -9.40 23.54 25.20
N ALA A 73 -9.96 23.57 23.98
CA ALA A 73 -10.79 24.65 23.49
C ALA A 73 -12.24 24.55 24.01
N VAL A 74 -13.00 25.65 23.90
CA VAL A 74 -14.45 25.62 24.18
C VAL A 74 -15.12 24.63 23.19
N PRO A 75 -15.91 23.64 23.67
CA PRO A 75 -16.53 22.67 22.80
C PRO A 75 -17.51 23.33 21.81
N SER A 76 -17.24 23.19 20.52
CA SER A 76 -18.13 23.55 19.41
C SER A 76 -18.18 22.42 18.39
N LEU A 77 -19.12 22.46 17.45
CA LEU A 77 -19.22 21.44 16.40
C LEU A 77 -18.03 21.51 15.44
N GLU A 78 -17.59 22.73 15.13
CA GLU A 78 -16.44 23.05 14.28
C GLU A 78 -15.14 22.51 14.90
N ASN A 79 -14.94 22.74 16.21
CA ASN A 79 -13.79 22.22 16.94
C ASN A 79 -13.75 20.68 16.97
N ARG A 80 -14.92 20.01 17.05
CA ARG A 80 -14.99 18.53 16.94
C ARG A 80 -14.65 18.03 15.54
N VAL A 81 -15.13 18.72 14.50
CA VAL A 81 -14.83 18.39 13.10
C VAL A 81 -13.33 18.48 12.83
N GLU A 82 -12.66 19.57 13.23
CA GLU A 82 -11.20 19.69 13.06
C GLU A 82 -10.44 18.68 13.94
N LEU A 83 -10.84 18.45 15.18
CA LEU A 83 -10.19 17.46 16.06
C LEU A 83 -10.28 16.03 15.48
N MET A 84 -11.42 15.68 14.87
CA MET A 84 -11.61 14.41 14.16
C MET A 84 -10.62 14.28 12.99
N LYS A 85 -10.45 15.33 12.17
CA LYS A 85 -9.47 15.33 11.07
C LYS A 85 -8.05 15.20 11.58
N TYR A 86 -7.68 15.91 12.64
CA TYR A 86 -6.33 15.82 13.20
C TYR A 86 -6.00 14.44 13.77
N HIS A 87 -6.93 13.80 14.49
CA HIS A 87 -6.76 12.40 14.90
C HIS A 87 -6.67 11.46 13.69
N PHE A 88 -7.45 11.67 12.64
CA PHE A 88 -7.37 10.87 11.42
C PHE A 88 -6.00 10.99 10.75
N ASN A 89 -5.51 12.21 10.54
CA ASN A 89 -4.22 12.46 9.92
C ASN A 89 -3.05 11.93 10.77
N TYR A 90 -3.15 12.00 12.10
CA TYR A 90 -2.18 11.35 12.99
C TYR A 90 -2.20 9.82 12.81
N ALA A 91 -3.38 9.20 12.76
CA ALA A 91 -3.51 7.76 12.51
C ALA A 91 -2.98 7.35 11.13
N GLY A 92 -3.25 8.13 10.08
CA GLY A 92 -2.72 7.92 8.74
C GLY A 92 -1.20 8.00 8.68
N LEU A 93 -0.60 8.99 9.36
CA LEU A 93 0.85 9.14 9.47
C LEU A 93 1.50 7.99 10.26
N LEU A 94 0.84 7.47 11.29
CA LEU A 94 1.25 6.22 11.96
C LEU A 94 1.14 5.01 11.02
N GLY A 95 0.12 4.94 10.17
CA GLY A 95 -0.03 3.90 9.14
C GLY A 95 1.14 3.92 8.14
N GLU A 96 1.50 5.09 7.62
CA GLU A 96 2.67 5.27 6.76
C GLU A 96 3.99 4.90 7.47
N LEU A 97 4.12 5.21 8.77
CA LEU A 97 5.27 4.77 9.57
C LEU A 97 5.30 3.24 9.73
N CYS A 98 4.16 2.57 9.96
CA CYS A 98 4.07 1.11 10.00
C CYS A 98 4.53 0.47 8.67
N HIS A 99 4.09 1.04 7.54
CA HIS A 99 4.54 0.60 6.21
C HIS A 99 6.05 0.85 6.00
N MET A 100 6.57 2.01 6.42
CA MET A 100 8.00 2.31 6.35
C MET A 100 8.84 1.34 7.18
N LEU A 101 8.39 0.99 8.39
CA LEU A 101 9.03 0.01 9.26
C LEU A 101 8.83 -1.45 8.81
N ALA A 102 7.98 -1.67 7.80
CA ALA A 102 7.55 -2.98 7.30
C ALA A 102 6.97 -3.88 8.39
N PHE A 103 6.01 -3.34 9.16
CA PHE A 103 5.25 -4.12 10.14
C PHE A 103 4.51 -5.29 9.47
N THR A 104 4.36 -6.37 10.22
CA THR A 104 3.57 -7.55 9.83
C THR A 104 2.81 -8.07 11.05
N SER A 105 1.94 -9.07 10.84
CA SER A 105 1.35 -9.88 11.91
C SER A 105 2.33 -10.37 13.00
N LYS A 106 3.62 -10.54 12.66
CA LYS A 106 4.67 -11.08 13.55
C LYS A 106 5.61 -10.01 14.11
N TYR A 107 5.66 -8.82 13.53
CA TYR A 107 6.59 -7.76 13.90
C TYR A 107 5.89 -6.40 13.90
N GLN A 108 5.78 -5.78 15.08
CA GLN A 108 5.17 -4.48 15.27
C GLN A 108 5.74 -3.81 16.52
N ASP A 109 5.90 -2.49 16.49
CA ASP A 109 6.11 -1.71 17.71
C ASP A 109 4.77 -1.53 18.45
N LYS A 110 4.73 -1.94 19.72
CA LYS A 110 3.52 -1.93 20.54
C LYS A 110 3.01 -0.51 20.85
N LYS A 111 3.88 0.50 20.89
CA LYS A 111 3.50 1.90 21.15
C LYS A 111 2.89 2.52 19.88
N ILE A 112 3.50 2.29 18.71
CA ILE A 112 2.95 2.73 17.41
C ILE A 112 1.59 2.08 17.17
N ALA A 113 1.47 0.76 17.34
CA ALA A 113 0.21 0.02 17.23
C ALA A 113 -0.88 0.55 18.19
N LYS A 114 -0.53 0.80 19.46
CA LYS A 114 -1.47 1.34 20.45
C LYS A 114 -1.92 2.76 20.09
N ASN A 115 -1.01 3.62 19.65
CA ASN A 115 -1.33 4.99 19.27
C ASN A 115 -2.20 5.04 18.00
N PHE A 116 -1.94 4.17 17.02
CA PHE A 116 -2.75 4.04 15.81
C PHE A 116 -4.20 3.69 16.17
N MET A 117 -4.38 2.64 16.98
CA MET A 117 -5.72 2.22 17.43
C MET A 117 -6.39 3.25 18.36
N TYR A 118 -5.62 4.03 19.13
CA TYR A 118 -6.17 5.14 19.93
C TYR A 118 -6.76 6.22 19.01
N HIS A 119 -5.95 6.76 18.09
CA HIS A 119 -6.38 7.85 17.22
C HIS A 119 -7.52 7.40 16.30
N SER A 120 -7.44 6.25 15.65
CA SER A 120 -8.53 5.72 14.80
C SER A 120 -9.85 5.56 15.57
N ARG A 121 -9.83 5.17 16.85
CA ARG A 121 -11.04 5.09 17.68
C ARG A 121 -11.56 6.48 18.05
N ARG A 122 -10.68 7.44 18.39
CA ARG A 122 -11.10 8.83 18.63
C ARG A 122 -11.75 9.48 17.40
N VAL A 123 -11.32 9.13 16.18
CA VAL A 123 -12.05 9.54 14.95
C VAL A 123 -13.46 8.96 14.93
N LYS A 124 -13.63 7.66 15.22
CA LYS A 124 -14.97 7.04 15.29
C LYS A 124 -15.85 7.72 16.33
N ASP A 125 -15.35 7.98 17.54
CA ASP A 125 -16.11 8.64 18.60
C ASP A 125 -16.61 10.03 18.15
N LEU A 126 -15.68 10.88 17.67
CA LEU A 126 -15.99 12.25 17.25
C LEU A 126 -16.91 12.30 16.03
N ALA A 127 -16.78 11.36 15.09
CA ALA A 127 -17.66 11.31 13.94
C ALA A 127 -19.12 11.00 14.34
N HIS A 128 -19.34 10.09 15.30
CA HIS A 128 -20.68 9.86 15.85
C HIS A 128 -21.20 11.11 16.60
N ASP A 129 -20.37 11.74 17.44
CA ASP A 129 -20.73 13.00 18.14
C ASP A 129 -21.11 14.16 17.19
N ILE A 130 -20.60 14.15 15.95
CA ILE A 130 -20.95 15.09 14.88
C ILE A 130 -22.26 14.68 14.21
N LEU A 131 -22.41 13.40 13.87
CA LEU A 131 -23.60 12.84 13.18
C LEU A 131 -24.87 12.90 14.03
N ASP A 132 -24.74 12.76 15.36
CA ASP A 132 -25.84 12.88 16.32
C ASP A 132 -26.22 14.35 16.63
N SER A 133 -25.46 15.34 16.11
CA SER A 133 -25.72 16.76 16.36
C SER A 133 -26.90 17.30 15.55
N ALA A 134 -27.93 17.78 16.24
CA ALA A 134 -29.10 18.44 15.62
C ALA A 134 -28.77 19.74 14.85
N SER A 135 -27.56 20.29 15.00
CA SER A 135 -27.08 21.48 14.27
C SER A 135 -26.14 21.16 13.10
N MET A 136 -25.93 19.87 12.79
CA MET A 136 -24.99 19.44 11.75
C MET A 136 -25.43 19.88 10.34
N THR A 137 -24.51 20.51 9.61
CA THR A 137 -24.68 20.82 8.18
C THR A 137 -24.47 19.58 7.30
N SER A 138 -24.99 19.60 6.07
CA SER A 138 -24.79 18.49 5.12
C SER A 138 -23.32 18.21 4.80
N ASP A 139 -22.46 19.24 4.82
CA ASP A 139 -21.03 19.08 4.55
C ASP A 139 -20.29 18.48 5.75
N GLN A 140 -20.57 18.95 6.97
CA GLN A 140 -20.05 18.33 8.20
C GLN A 140 -20.48 16.86 8.30
N GLY A 141 -21.70 16.53 7.88
CA GLY A 141 -22.18 15.15 7.80
C GLY A 141 -21.46 14.32 6.72
N ALA A 142 -21.12 14.92 5.57
CA ALA A 142 -20.34 14.27 4.54
C ALA A 142 -18.90 13.98 5.02
N GLN A 143 -18.26 14.97 5.65
CA GLN A 143 -16.94 14.84 6.26
C GLN A 143 -16.93 13.79 7.38
N ALA A 144 -17.89 13.82 8.31
CA ALA A 144 -17.97 12.84 9.39
C ALA A 144 -18.12 11.41 8.85
N ASN A 145 -18.93 11.20 7.80
CA ASN A 145 -19.03 9.90 7.13
C ASN A 145 -17.71 9.49 6.43
N LEU A 146 -17.01 10.42 5.77
CA LEU A 146 -15.69 10.17 5.16
C LEU A 146 -14.68 9.68 6.20
N TYR A 147 -14.50 10.44 7.28
CA TYR A 147 -13.49 10.16 8.30
C TYR A 147 -13.87 8.95 9.17
N LEU A 148 -15.15 8.72 9.45
CA LEU A 148 -15.64 7.50 10.09
C LEU A 148 -15.32 6.26 9.25
N GLY A 149 -15.72 6.27 7.97
CA GLY A 149 -15.48 5.13 7.08
C GLY A 149 -14.00 4.87 6.83
N ALA A 150 -13.19 5.92 6.71
CA ALA A 150 -11.74 5.78 6.56
C ALA A 150 -11.07 5.24 7.84
N ALA A 151 -11.47 5.69 9.03
CA ALA A 151 -10.97 5.16 10.31
C ALA A 151 -11.41 3.70 10.55
N GLU A 152 -12.59 3.32 10.09
CA GLU A 152 -13.06 1.93 10.07
C GLU A 152 -12.25 1.07 9.10
N GLY A 153 -11.91 1.60 7.91
CA GLY A 153 -10.98 0.95 6.99
C GLY A 153 -9.60 0.70 7.62
N TYR A 154 -9.04 1.72 8.29
CA TYR A 154 -7.78 1.62 9.05
C TYR A 154 -7.84 0.55 10.14
N ILE A 155 -8.90 0.53 10.96
CA ILE A 155 -9.11 -0.52 11.97
C ILE A 155 -9.28 -1.89 11.30
N GLY A 156 -10.05 -1.97 10.22
CA GLY A 156 -10.32 -3.22 9.51
C GLY A 156 -9.05 -3.88 8.96
N ILE A 157 -8.18 -3.10 8.32
CA ILE A 157 -6.87 -3.56 7.81
C ILE A 157 -5.96 -3.97 8.98
N PHE A 158 -5.91 -3.18 10.05
CA PHE A 158 -5.05 -3.47 11.20
C PHE A 158 -5.48 -4.76 11.92
N GLU A 159 -6.78 -4.91 12.22
CA GLU A 159 -7.34 -6.13 12.81
C GLU A 159 -7.16 -7.35 11.88
N TYR A 160 -7.27 -7.19 10.55
CA TYR A 160 -6.96 -8.25 9.59
C TYR A 160 -5.49 -8.70 9.69
N GLY A 161 -4.57 -7.74 9.76
CA GLY A 161 -3.14 -7.99 9.97
C GLY A 161 -2.83 -8.71 11.29
N GLN A 162 -3.61 -8.48 12.35
CA GLN A 162 -3.50 -9.23 13.61
C GLN A 162 -4.18 -10.61 13.58
N GLY A 163 -4.86 -10.98 12.48
CA GLY A 163 -5.65 -12.21 12.38
C GLY A 163 -7.05 -12.14 13.02
N ASN A 164 -7.48 -10.96 13.46
CA ASN A 164 -8.80 -10.72 14.06
C ASN A 164 -9.88 -10.55 12.96
N LEU A 165 -10.15 -11.64 12.26
CA LEU A 165 -10.96 -11.64 11.02
C LEU A 165 -12.41 -11.14 11.21
N ILE A 166 -13.03 -11.37 12.37
CA ILE A 166 -14.41 -10.91 12.62
C ILE A 166 -14.47 -9.38 12.83
N PRO A 167 -13.68 -8.77 13.75
CA PRO A 167 -13.54 -7.31 13.82
C PRO A 167 -13.15 -6.66 12.50
N ALA A 168 -12.26 -7.29 11.74
CA ALA A 168 -11.85 -6.81 10.42
C ALA A 168 -13.02 -6.75 9.42
N LEU A 169 -13.81 -7.84 9.34
CA LEU A 169 -14.98 -7.93 8.47
C LEU A 169 -16.07 -6.90 8.84
N VAL A 170 -16.33 -6.70 10.14
CA VAL A 170 -17.34 -5.75 10.62
C VAL A 170 -16.95 -4.31 10.29
N ASN A 171 -15.72 -3.88 10.63
CA ASN A 171 -15.29 -2.52 10.33
C ASN A 171 -15.13 -2.31 8.81
N GLY A 172 -14.71 -3.32 8.04
CA GLY A 172 -14.70 -3.25 6.58
C GLY A 172 -16.08 -2.98 5.99
N PHE A 173 -17.12 -3.70 6.44
CA PHE A 173 -18.49 -3.45 5.98
C PHE A 173 -19.01 -2.07 6.39
N GLN A 174 -18.71 -1.61 7.62
CA GLN A 174 -19.08 -0.26 8.06
C GLN A 174 -18.39 0.82 7.21
N ALA A 175 -17.11 0.62 6.88
CA ALA A 175 -16.32 1.54 6.06
C ALA A 175 -16.94 1.81 4.68
N ASP A 176 -17.31 0.77 3.92
CA ASP A 176 -17.90 0.94 2.57
C ASP A 176 -19.22 1.71 2.64
N ASN A 177 -20.10 1.39 3.61
CA ASN A 177 -21.37 2.11 3.81
C ASN A 177 -21.17 3.59 4.14
N HIS A 178 -20.25 3.92 5.06
CA HIS A 178 -19.99 5.31 5.44
C HIS A 178 -19.30 6.10 4.31
N LEU A 179 -18.36 5.49 3.57
CA LEU A 179 -17.73 6.14 2.42
C LEU A 179 -18.71 6.36 1.26
N GLU A 180 -19.63 5.42 0.98
CA GLU A 180 -20.74 5.66 0.04
C GLU A 180 -21.66 6.78 0.53
N LYS A 181 -21.97 6.84 1.83
CA LYS A 181 -22.78 7.91 2.41
C LYS A 181 -22.10 9.28 2.32
N ALA A 182 -20.78 9.34 2.48
CA ALA A 182 -19.99 10.55 2.29
C ALA A 182 -20.13 11.08 0.85
N LEU A 183 -19.95 10.21 -0.16
CA LEU A 183 -20.11 10.57 -1.57
C LEU A 183 -21.55 10.93 -1.96
N PHE A 184 -22.55 10.30 -1.34
CA PHE A 184 -23.95 10.67 -1.52
C PHE A 184 -24.24 12.10 -1.03
N LEU A 185 -23.62 12.52 0.08
CA LEU A 185 -23.79 13.86 0.64
C LEU A 185 -22.91 14.90 -0.06
N ASN A 186 -21.69 14.56 -0.43
CA ASN A 186 -20.76 15.42 -1.17
C ASN A 186 -19.89 14.57 -2.13
N PRO A 187 -20.21 14.52 -3.43
CA PRO A 187 -19.48 13.71 -4.41
C PRO A 187 -18.09 14.27 -4.78
N LYS A 188 -17.67 15.41 -4.19
CA LYS A 188 -16.31 15.97 -4.36
C LYS A 188 -15.32 15.51 -3.29
N LEU A 189 -15.73 14.66 -2.35
CA LEU A 189 -14.85 14.04 -1.37
C LEU A 189 -14.01 12.93 -2.04
N PHE A 190 -13.02 13.33 -2.84
CA PHE A 190 -12.25 12.41 -3.70
C PHE A 190 -11.49 11.34 -2.91
N ASP A 191 -11.12 11.60 -1.66
CA ASP A 191 -10.54 10.63 -0.73
C ASP A 191 -11.51 9.48 -0.36
N ALA A 192 -12.84 9.68 -0.44
CA ALA A 192 -13.79 8.58 -0.27
C ALA A 192 -13.76 7.61 -1.46
N TYR A 193 -13.52 8.09 -2.69
CA TYR A 193 -13.26 7.20 -3.83
C TYR A 193 -11.98 6.38 -3.59
N PHE A 194 -10.92 6.98 -3.05
CA PHE A 194 -9.70 6.24 -2.71
C PHE A 194 -9.97 5.12 -1.68
N GLY A 195 -10.68 5.42 -0.59
CA GLY A 195 -11.05 4.44 0.44
C GLY A 195 -11.95 3.31 -0.09
N LEU A 196 -12.98 3.64 -0.87
CA LEU A 196 -13.82 2.63 -1.55
C LEU A 196 -13.00 1.81 -2.54
N GLY A 197 -12.03 2.43 -3.22
CA GLY A 197 -11.16 1.81 -4.19
C GLY A 197 -10.27 0.73 -3.58
N LEU A 198 -9.61 1.06 -2.46
CA LEU A 198 -8.86 0.13 -1.61
C LEU A 198 -9.70 -1.09 -1.22
N TYR A 199 -10.88 -0.85 -0.65
CA TYR A 199 -11.76 -1.90 -0.14
C TYR A 199 -12.28 -2.82 -1.25
N ARG A 200 -12.80 -2.23 -2.34
CA ARG A 200 -13.40 -2.96 -3.46
C ARG A 200 -12.39 -3.80 -4.21
N TYR A 201 -11.20 -3.25 -4.46
CA TYR A 201 -10.11 -4.02 -5.04
C TYR A 201 -9.64 -5.12 -4.08
N GLY A 202 -9.31 -4.77 -2.83
CA GLY A 202 -8.75 -5.70 -1.85
C GLY A 202 -9.62 -6.92 -1.61
N ASN A 203 -10.92 -6.71 -1.37
CA ASN A 203 -11.87 -7.79 -1.14
C ASN A 203 -12.02 -8.71 -2.36
N SER A 204 -12.15 -8.16 -3.57
CA SER A 204 -12.23 -8.96 -4.79
C SER A 204 -10.92 -9.71 -5.06
N ARG A 205 -9.77 -9.07 -4.84
CA ARG A 205 -8.45 -9.64 -5.10
C ARG A 205 -8.11 -10.79 -4.14
N LEU A 206 -8.48 -10.66 -2.87
CA LEU A 206 -8.37 -11.74 -1.88
C LEU A 206 -9.42 -12.84 -2.14
N GLY A 207 -10.67 -12.45 -2.40
CA GLY A 207 -11.78 -13.35 -2.67
C GLY A 207 -12.33 -14.05 -1.42
N GLY A 208 -12.88 -15.25 -1.61
CA GLY A 208 -13.37 -16.09 -0.52
C GLY A 208 -14.60 -15.53 0.22
N LEU A 209 -14.76 -15.94 1.49
CA LEU A 209 -15.94 -15.59 2.30
C LEU A 209 -16.10 -14.09 2.53
N GLY A 210 -15.00 -13.33 2.62
CA GLY A 210 -15.04 -11.88 2.73
C GLY A 210 -15.73 -11.24 1.52
N ASN A 211 -15.27 -11.57 0.30
CA ASN A 211 -15.90 -11.08 -0.93
C ASN A 211 -17.37 -11.53 -1.07
N LEU A 212 -17.68 -12.76 -0.65
CA LEU A 212 -19.04 -13.29 -0.70
C LEU A 212 -19.99 -12.49 0.21
N ILE A 213 -19.58 -12.22 1.45
CA ILE A 213 -20.40 -11.50 2.44
C ILE A 213 -20.49 -10.00 2.09
N MET A 214 -19.37 -9.36 1.78
CA MET A 214 -19.31 -7.91 1.61
C MET A 214 -19.76 -7.43 0.23
N GLN A 215 -19.58 -8.23 -0.82
CA GLN A 215 -19.78 -7.79 -2.21
C GLN A 215 -20.63 -8.77 -3.04
N GLY A 216 -21.28 -9.75 -2.40
CA GLY A 216 -22.06 -10.79 -3.06
C GLY A 216 -21.23 -11.70 -3.97
N GLY A 217 -19.92 -11.78 -3.76
CA GLY A 217 -18.99 -12.55 -4.59
C GLY A 217 -18.64 -11.92 -5.94
N LYS A 218 -19.07 -10.67 -6.20
CA LYS A 218 -18.74 -9.94 -7.43
C LYS A 218 -17.23 -9.66 -7.54
N ASP A 219 -16.73 -9.58 -8.76
CA ASP A 219 -15.41 -9.02 -9.04
C ASP A 219 -15.53 -7.51 -9.22
N LEU A 220 -15.10 -6.77 -8.20
CA LEU A 220 -15.04 -5.31 -8.17
C LEU A 220 -13.58 -4.82 -8.28
N ARG A 221 -12.62 -5.65 -8.71
CA ARG A 221 -11.21 -5.21 -8.90
C ARG A 221 -11.13 -3.98 -9.79
N LEU A 222 -11.74 -4.03 -10.97
CA LEU A 222 -11.72 -2.92 -11.92
C LEU A 222 -12.46 -1.67 -11.39
N VAL A 223 -13.57 -1.85 -10.68
CA VAL A 223 -14.28 -0.74 -10.01
C VAL A 223 -13.37 -0.09 -8.98
N GLY A 224 -12.65 -0.89 -8.18
CA GLY A 224 -11.70 -0.41 -7.18
C GLY A 224 -10.53 0.35 -7.80
N LEU A 225 -9.92 -0.18 -8.86
CA LEU A 225 -8.84 0.49 -9.61
C LEU A 225 -9.31 1.85 -10.17
N ASN A 226 -10.48 1.87 -10.83
CA ASN A 226 -11.04 3.08 -11.42
C ASN A 226 -11.39 4.14 -10.35
N HIS A 227 -11.81 3.72 -9.15
CA HIS A 227 -12.05 4.60 -8.02
C HIS A 227 -10.75 5.27 -7.52
N ILE A 228 -9.64 4.52 -7.42
CA ILE A 228 -8.33 5.08 -7.04
C ILE A 228 -7.81 6.02 -8.13
N GLU A 229 -7.95 5.65 -9.41
CA GLU A 229 -7.61 6.52 -10.54
C GLU A 229 -8.44 7.82 -10.54
N HIS A 230 -9.74 7.74 -10.25
CA HIS A 230 -10.60 8.91 -10.09
C HIS A 230 -10.13 9.84 -8.95
N ALA A 231 -9.73 9.29 -7.80
CA ALA A 231 -9.19 10.06 -6.69
C ALA A 231 -7.87 10.77 -7.06
N ILE A 232 -6.97 10.08 -7.78
CA ILE A 232 -5.71 10.66 -8.28
C ILE A 232 -5.99 11.80 -9.26
N LEU A 233 -6.83 11.58 -10.27
CA LEU A 233 -7.12 12.54 -11.34
C LEU A 233 -7.82 13.82 -10.85
N ASN A 234 -8.61 13.73 -9.77
CA ASN A 234 -9.34 14.87 -9.20
C ASN A 234 -8.64 15.50 -7.98
N GLY A 235 -7.39 15.09 -7.66
CA GLY A 235 -6.58 15.75 -6.65
C GLY A 235 -7.01 15.49 -5.20
N ALA A 236 -7.39 14.25 -4.87
CA ALA A 236 -7.60 13.82 -3.49
C ALA A 236 -6.40 14.15 -2.60
N ALA A 237 -6.62 14.47 -1.32
CA ALA A 237 -5.53 14.82 -0.38
C ALA A 237 -4.55 13.65 -0.21
N ALA A 238 -5.04 12.41 -0.28
CA ALA A 238 -4.26 11.18 -0.26
C ALA A 238 -3.54 10.86 -1.59
N GLN A 239 -3.44 11.77 -2.57
CA GLN A 239 -2.86 11.48 -3.90
C GLN A 239 -1.50 10.75 -3.88
N PRO A 240 -0.50 11.08 -3.02
CA PRO A 240 0.75 10.32 -2.94
C PRO A 240 0.54 8.84 -2.56
N LEU A 241 -0.35 8.59 -1.59
CA LEU A 241 -0.74 7.26 -1.12
C LEU A 241 -1.60 6.51 -2.16
N ALA A 242 -2.50 7.21 -2.85
CA ALA A 242 -3.31 6.65 -3.94
C ALA A 242 -2.44 6.20 -5.11
N LEU A 243 -1.46 7.02 -5.53
CA LEU A 243 -0.51 6.69 -6.60
C LEU A 243 0.30 5.43 -6.29
N LYS A 244 0.91 5.32 -5.09
CA LYS A 244 1.71 4.13 -4.72
C LYS A 244 0.83 2.88 -4.58
N THR A 245 -0.37 3.04 -4.02
CA THR A 245 -1.36 1.95 -3.92
C THR A 245 -1.74 1.41 -5.30
N LEU A 246 -2.05 2.29 -6.25
CA LEU A 246 -2.48 1.88 -7.58
C LEU A 246 -1.34 1.19 -8.35
N ALA A 247 -0.09 1.66 -8.19
CA ALA A 247 1.08 1.00 -8.75
C ALA A 247 1.23 -0.44 -8.19
N TRP A 248 1.14 -0.61 -6.87
CA TRP A 248 1.14 -1.93 -6.22
C TRP A 248 0.01 -2.84 -6.70
N PHE A 249 -1.20 -2.30 -6.87
CA PHE A 249 -2.35 -3.08 -7.33
C PHE A 249 -2.15 -3.54 -8.78
N TYR A 250 -1.61 -2.71 -9.67
CA TYR A 250 -1.27 -3.15 -11.02
C TYR A 250 -0.08 -4.13 -11.08
N ILE A 251 0.87 -4.10 -10.14
CA ILE A 251 1.88 -5.16 -9.98
C ILE A 251 1.22 -6.46 -9.52
N SER A 252 0.33 -6.39 -8.53
CA SER A 252 -0.48 -7.50 -8.02
C SER A 252 -1.37 -8.13 -9.11
N GLU A 253 -1.89 -7.35 -10.07
CA GLU A 253 -2.67 -7.91 -11.19
C GLU A 253 -1.82 -8.63 -12.25
N GLN A 254 -0.52 -8.36 -12.37
CA GLN A 254 0.36 -9.08 -13.30
C GLN A 254 0.60 -10.53 -12.85
N ILE A 255 0.76 -10.73 -11.53
CA ILE A 255 0.98 -12.04 -10.91
C ILE A 255 -0.30 -12.84 -10.66
N ASN A 256 -1.48 -12.20 -10.75
CA ASN A 256 -2.76 -12.85 -10.47
C ASN A 256 -3.02 -14.00 -11.46
N PRO A 257 -3.20 -15.26 -10.99
CA PRO A 257 -3.48 -16.40 -11.87
C PRO A 257 -4.78 -16.24 -12.67
N ASP A 258 -5.79 -15.57 -12.11
CA ASP A 258 -7.06 -15.29 -12.80
C ASP A 258 -6.87 -14.39 -14.04
N ASN A 259 -5.73 -13.71 -14.15
CA ASN A 259 -5.39 -12.80 -15.24
C ASN A 259 -4.48 -13.41 -16.32
N LYS A 260 -4.09 -14.69 -16.19
CA LYS A 260 -3.09 -15.32 -17.07
C LYS A 260 -3.52 -15.38 -18.54
N GLU A 261 -4.79 -15.72 -18.79
CA GLU A 261 -5.33 -15.99 -20.13
C GLU A 261 -6.21 -14.84 -20.69
N LEU A 262 -6.17 -13.64 -20.08
CA LEU A 262 -6.98 -12.51 -20.56
C LEU A 262 -6.41 -11.93 -21.85
N PRO A 263 -7.25 -11.49 -22.81
CA PRO A 263 -6.76 -10.92 -24.06
C PRO A 263 -5.98 -9.61 -23.80
N PRO A 264 -4.98 -9.25 -24.62
CA PRO A 264 -4.03 -8.18 -24.28
C PRO A 264 -4.57 -6.76 -24.25
N ASP A 265 -5.81 -6.55 -24.70
CA ASP A 265 -6.59 -5.32 -24.60
C ASP A 265 -7.34 -5.20 -23.26
N ASN A 266 -7.52 -6.31 -22.53
CA ASN A 266 -8.22 -6.31 -21.25
C ASN A 266 -7.50 -5.42 -20.22
N PRO A 267 -8.22 -4.61 -19.41
CA PRO A 267 -7.60 -3.75 -18.40
C PRO A 267 -6.83 -4.51 -17.33
N LEU A 268 -7.28 -5.74 -17.01
CA LEU A 268 -6.65 -6.63 -16.04
C LEU A 268 -5.62 -7.57 -16.69
N SER A 269 -5.43 -7.53 -18.02
CA SER A 269 -4.40 -8.34 -18.68
C SER A 269 -3.01 -7.95 -18.19
N ARG A 270 -2.10 -8.92 -18.13
CA ARG A 270 -0.68 -8.70 -17.80
C ARG A 270 -0.05 -7.56 -18.61
N LYS A 271 -0.40 -7.44 -19.90
CA LYS A 271 0.10 -6.36 -20.77
C LYS A 271 -0.36 -4.98 -20.30
N LYS A 272 -1.66 -4.81 -20.04
CA LYS A 272 -2.23 -3.49 -19.69
C LYS A 272 -1.91 -3.08 -18.26
N THR A 273 -1.94 -4.03 -17.32
CA THR A 273 -1.57 -3.79 -15.93
C THR A 273 -0.09 -3.44 -15.81
N ARG A 274 0.81 -4.14 -16.51
CA ARG A 274 2.23 -3.75 -16.64
C ARG A 274 2.41 -2.33 -17.19
N GLN A 275 1.71 -1.98 -18.27
CA GLN A 275 1.80 -0.63 -18.84
C GLN A 275 1.40 0.44 -17.82
N ASN A 276 0.30 0.22 -17.10
CA ASN A 276 -0.21 1.15 -16.10
C ASN A 276 0.72 1.24 -14.88
N ALA A 277 1.23 0.11 -14.38
CA ALA A 277 2.23 0.07 -13.29
C ALA A 277 3.47 0.89 -13.63
N ILE A 278 4.09 0.66 -14.80
CA ILE A 278 5.27 1.41 -15.24
C ILE A 278 4.97 2.91 -15.37
N GLY A 279 3.81 3.28 -15.91
CA GLY A 279 3.38 4.68 -15.99
C GLY A 279 3.31 5.35 -14.62
N LEU A 280 2.72 4.69 -13.62
CA LEU A 280 2.60 5.20 -12.26
C LEU A 280 3.95 5.25 -11.53
N LEU A 281 4.83 4.27 -11.72
CA LEU A 281 6.19 4.29 -11.16
C LEU A 281 6.99 5.48 -11.70
N ILE A 282 6.85 5.80 -12.98
CA ILE A 282 7.46 6.99 -13.60
C ILE A 282 6.82 8.29 -13.06
N ASP A 283 5.50 8.32 -12.86
CA ASP A 283 4.80 9.50 -12.33
C ASP A 283 5.17 9.78 -10.87
N LEU A 284 5.28 8.74 -10.02
CA LEU A 284 5.82 8.85 -8.67
C LEU A 284 7.25 9.43 -8.65
N ASP A 285 8.14 8.87 -9.48
CA ASP A 285 9.52 9.32 -9.59
C ASP A 285 9.57 10.81 -9.98
N ASN A 286 8.83 11.20 -11.03
CA ASN A 286 8.81 12.55 -11.55
C ASN A 286 8.21 13.59 -10.59
N ARG A 287 7.13 13.24 -9.88
CA ARG A 287 6.45 14.15 -8.94
C ARG A 287 7.27 14.36 -7.66
N TYR A 288 7.83 13.29 -7.11
CA TYR A 288 8.37 13.30 -5.75
C TYR A 288 9.90 13.11 -5.66
N PHE A 289 10.56 12.44 -6.61
CA PHE A 289 11.96 11.98 -6.40
C PHE A 289 12.98 12.43 -7.46
N ASN A 290 12.55 12.95 -8.61
CA ASN A 290 13.43 13.39 -9.72
C ASN A 290 14.05 14.79 -9.47
N LYS A 291 13.54 15.56 -8.52
CA LYS A 291 14.14 16.84 -8.07
C LYS A 291 15.13 16.61 -6.92
N SER A 292 16.02 17.56 -6.68
CA SER A 292 16.89 17.56 -5.50
C SER A 292 16.05 17.35 -4.24
N ALA A 293 16.38 16.32 -3.46
CA ALA A 293 15.58 15.91 -2.31
C ALA A 293 15.40 17.07 -1.31
N PRO A 294 14.18 17.29 -0.77
CA PRO A 294 13.89 18.41 0.11
C PRO A 294 14.61 18.32 1.46
N HIS A 295 15.03 17.12 1.88
CA HIS A 295 15.76 16.89 3.12
C HIS A 295 17.13 16.24 2.85
N SER A 296 18.19 16.80 3.42
CA SER A 296 19.59 16.34 3.28
C SER A 296 19.83 14.90 3.78
N HIS A 297 18.94 14.40 4.64
CA HIS A 297 18.98 13.03 5.17
C HIS A 297 18.32 12.00 4.26
N PHE A 298 17.66 12.39 3.16
CA PHE A 298 17.02 11.44 2.24
C PHE A 298 18.06 10.71 1.39
N ARG A 299 17.84 9.40 1.15
CA ARG A 299 18.70 8.54 0.31
C ARG A 299 17.95 7.79 -0.79
N GLY A 300 16.63 7.98 -0.88
CA GLY A 300 15.76 7.29 -1.82
C GLY A 300 14.53 6.70 -1.13
N ASN A 301 13.45 6.48 -1.90
CA ASN A 301 12.24 5.86 -1.40
C ASN A 301 12.30 4.33 -1.58
N LYS A 302 12.16 3.61 -0.46
CA LYS A 302 12.32 2.16 -0.32
C LYS A 302 11.16 1.41 -0.98
N GLU A 303 9.95 1.94 -0.84
CA GLU A 303 8.76 1.35 -1.43
C GLU A 303 8.79 1.45 -2.96
N LEU A 304 9.22 2.59 -3.51
CA LEU A 304 9.45 2.76 -4.93
C LEU A 304 10.56 1.85 -5.48
N ALA A 305 11.68 1.72 -4.76
CA ALA A 305 12.75 0.79 -5.12
C ALA A 305 12.25 -0.67 -5.12
N MET A 306 11.49 -1.09 -4.10
CA MET A 306 10.89 -2.43 -4.04
C MET A 306 9.90 -2.67 -5.19
N MET A 307 9.01 -1.72 -5.50
CA MET A 307 8.11 -1.84 -6.65
C MET A 307 8.87 -1.96 -7.98
N LYS A 308 9.93 -1.16 -8.17
CA LYS A 308 10.80 -1.25 -9.35
C LYS A 308 11.51 -2.61 -9.42
N ALA A 309 12.05 -3.10 -8.32
CA ALA A 309 12.71 -4.40 -8.24
C ALA A 309 11.77 -5.53 -8.69
N ILE A 310 10.55 -5.58 -8.14
CA ILE A 310 9.55 -6.60 -8.48
C ILE A 310 9.11 -6.46 -9.95
N GLN A 311 8.86 -5.25 -10.45
CA GLN A 311 8.54 -5.05 -11.86
C GLN A 311 9.67 -5.52 -12.78
N PHE A 312 10.93 -5.33 -12.39
CA PHE A 312 12.07 -5.84 -13.14
C PHE A 312 12.20 -7.38 -13.08
N VAL A 313 11.86 -8.03 -11.96
CA VAL A 313 11.73 -9.51 -11.90
C VAL A 313 10.65 -10.01 -12.86
N LEU A 314 9.47 -9.38 -12.87
CA LEU A 314 8.38 -9.73 -13.79
C LEU A 314 8.75 -9.52 -15.27
N ASP A 315 9.61 -8.54 -15.54
CA ASP A 315 10.18 -8.26 -16.86
C ASP A 315 11.38 -9.17 -17.23
N LYS A 316 11.78 -10.10 -16.34
CA LYS A 316 12.99 -10.93 -16.41
C LYS A 316 14.29 -10.11 -16.57
N ASN A 317 14.30 -8.86 -16.10
CA ASN A 317 15.47 -7.97 -16.08
C ASN A 317 16.18 -8.03 -14.71
N TYR A 318 16.85 -9.15 -14.45
CA TYR A 318 17.42 -9.46 -13.14
C TYR A 318 18.57 -8.52 -12.73
N GLU A 319 19.29 -7.92 -13.68
CA GLU A 319 20.32 -6.90 -13.41
C GLU A 319 19.71 -5.66 -12.74
N LYS A 320 18.64 -5.09 -13.32
CA LYS A 320 17.96 -3.94 -12.74
C LYS A 320 17.18 -4.29 -11.48
N ALA A 321 16.63 -5.51 -11.40
CA ALA A 321 15.99 -5.99 -10.19
C ALA A 321 16.98 -6.04 -9.01
N GLY A 322 18.14 -6.67 -9.21
CA GLY A 322 19.19 -6.78 -8.19
C GLY A 322 19.73 -5.42 -7.74
N HIS A 323 19.87 -4.45 -8.66
CA HIS A 323 20.23 -3.07 -8.31
C HIS A 323 19.18 -2.40 -7.40
N GLU A 324 17.89 -2.48 -7.73
CA GLU A 324 16.85 -1.86 -6.89
C GLU A 324 16.65 -2.61 -5.56
N PHE A 325 16.86 -3.94 -5.48
CA PHE A 325 16.92 -4.65 -4.19
C PHE A 325 18.11 -4.19 -3.33
N LYS A 326 19.32 -4.03 -3.90
CA LYS A 326 20.49 -3.48 -3.17
C LYS A 326 20.20 -2.09 -2.61
N LYS A 327 19.53 -1.25 -3.40
CA LYS A 327 19.07 0.08 -2.96
C LYS A 327 18.02 0.02 -1.83
N VAL A 328 17.13 -0.96 -1.82
CA VAL A 328 16.20 -1.19 -0.68
C VAL A 328 16.97 -1.49 0.61
N LEU A 329 18.04 -2.28 0.53
CA LEU A 329 18.91 -2.61 1.66
C LEU A 329 19.67 -1.37 2.15
N GLU A 330 20.38 -0.65 1.26
CA GLU A 330 21.10 0.59 1.57
C GLU A 330 20.21 1.65 2.25
N ILE A 331 18.98 1.83 1.77
CA ILE A 331 18.00 2.75 2.38
C ILE A 331 17.57 2.24 3.77
N SER A 332 17.41 0.92 3.95
CA SER A 332 17.03 0.32 5.23
C SER A 332 18.12 0.48 6.28
N ASP A 333 19.38 0.24 5.93
CA ASP A 333 20.55 0.43 6.80
C ASP A 333 20.70 1.90 7.22
N HIS A 334 20.53 2.82 6.26
CA HIS A 334 20.52 4.26 6.53
C HIS A 334 19.39 4.66 7.50
N LEU A 335 18.19 4.09 7.35
CA LEU A 335 17.08 4.31 8.28
C LEU A 335 17.36 3.73 9.67
N GLN A 336 17.96 2.54 9.76
CA GLN A 336 18.40 1.97 11.04
C GLN A 336 19.47 2.85 11.72
N SER A 337 20.39 3.43 10.96
CA SER A 337 21.39 4.40 11.49
C SER A 337 20.74 5.68 12.05
N ARG A 338 19.55 6.05 11.57
CA ARG A 338 18.71 7.13 12.12
C ARG A 338 17.86 6.70 13.34
N GLY A 339 17.94 5.42 13.75
CA GLY A 339 17.21 4.88 14.90
C GLY A 339 15.91 4.12 14.58
N PHE A 340 15.51 4.02 13.31
CA PHE A 340 14.27 3.33 12.93
C PHE A 340 14.38 1.80 13.06
N GLN A 341 13.41 1.20 13.73
CA GLN A 341 13.36 -0.25 13.99
C GLN A 341 12.76 -1.02 12.80
N ILE A 342 13.45 -1.02 11.66
CA ILE A 342 13.06 -1.74 10.44
C ILE A 342 12.92 -3.24 10.74
N ASN A 343 11.82 -3.88 10.28
CA ASN A 343 11.59 -5.31 10.43
C ASN A 343 12.74 -6.15 9.84
N PRO A 344 13.41 -7.02 10.61
CA PRO A 344 14.50 -7.86 10.11
C PRO A 344 14.05 -8.87 9.04
N GLN A 345 12.76 -9.22 8.99
CA GLN A 345 12.23 -10.09 7.91
C GLN A 345 12.32 -9.40 6.54
N LEU A 346 12.14 -8.07 6.48
CA LEU A 346 12.32 -7.33 5.23
C LEU A 346 13.77 -7.41 4.74
N VAL A 347 14.74 -7.30 5.65
CA VAL A 347 16.17 -7.39 5.32
C VAL A 347 16.47 -8.76 4.72
N GLN A 348 16.08 -9.84 5.40
CA GLN A 348 16.24 -11.22 4.91
C GLN A 348 15.58 -11.46 3.55
N SER A 349 14.38 -10.90 3.33
CA SER A 349 13.69 -11.00 2.04
C SER A 349 14.45 -10.29 0.92
N VAL A 350 14.97 -9.09 1.20
CA VAL A 350 15.71 -8.28 0.23
C VAL A 350 17.05 -8.92 -0.10
N GLU A 351 17.76 -9.46 0.89
CA GLU A 351 18.99 -10.25 0.70
C GLU A 351 18.74 -11.47 -0.18
N ALA A 352 17.69 -12.25 0.10
CA ALA A 352 17.30 -13.37 -0.76
C ALA A 352 16.92 -12.92 -2.19
N GLY A 353 16.24 -11.77 -2.34
CA GLY A 353 15.94 -11.14 -3.62
C GLY A 353 17.17 -10.72 -4.42
N ILE A 354 18.24 -10.27 -3.74
CA ILE A 354 19.55 -9.98 -4.34
C ILE A 354 20.20 -11.28 -4.82
N GLU A 355 20.30 -12.30 -3.96
CA GLU A 355 20.88 -13.60 -4.29
C GLU A 355 20.16 -14.26 -5.48
N PHE A 356 18.82 -14.19 -5.51
CA PHE A 356 18.01 -14.65 -6.63
C PHE A 356 18.40 -13.94 -7.94
N CYS A 357 18.53 -12.62 -7.93
CA CYS A 357 18.91 -11.86 -9.12
C CYS A 357 20.32 -12.23 -9.60
N GLU A 358 21.29 -12.37 -8.69
CA GLU A 358 22.66 -12.77 -9.00
C GLU A 358 22.72 -14.20 -9.57
N LEU A 359 21.92 -15.12 -9.02
CA LEU A 359 21.78 -16.48 -9.52
C LEU A 359 21.15 -16.52 -10.93
N MET A 360 20.13 -15.70 -11.19
CA MET A 360 19.50 -15.62 -12.52
C MET A 360 20.42 -15.08 -13.62
N LEU A 361 21.43 -14.28 -13.27
CA LEU A 361 22.43 -13.73 -14.19
C LEU A 361 23.62 -14.66 -14.44
N LEU A 362 23.75 -15.74 -13.65
CA LEU A 362 24.92 -16.60 -13.64
C LEU A 362 25.04 -17.42 -14.94
N GLN A 363 26.25 -17.43 -15.51
CA GLN A 363 26.60 -18.16 -16.72
C GLN A 363 27.62 -19.26 -16.40
N ALA A 364 27.17 -20.31 -15.71
CA ALA A 364 28.01 -21.47 -15.41
C ALA A 364 28.31 -22.23 -16.70
N SER A 365 29.59 -22.39 -17.00
CA SER A 365 30.09 -23.13 -18.17
C SER A 365 30.82 -24.40 -17.75
N GLU A 366 31.60 -24.33 -16.67
CA GLU A 366 32.34 -25.46 -16.11
C GLU A 366 31.47 -26.29 -15.13
N GLU A 367 31.75 -27.59 -14.98
CA GLU A 367 30.97 -28.49 -14.12
C GLU A 367 31.02 -28.10 -12.64
N GLU A 368 32.12 -27.52 -12.15
CA GLU A 368 32.23 -27.03 -10.78
C GLU A 368 31.36 -25.77 -10.56
N GLU A 369 31.31 -24.85 -11.52
CA GLU A 369 30.43 -23.69 -11.51
C GLU A 369 28.95 -24.11 -11.52
N LYS A 370 28.58 -25.07 -12.38
CA LYS A 370 27.21 -25.60 -12.46
C LYS A 370 26.81 -26.24 -11.14
N ARG A 371 27.68 -27.07 -10.55
CA ARG A 371 27.42 -27.72 -9.26
C ARG A 371 27.24 -26.71 -8.14
N SER A 372 28.06 -25.65 -8.10
CA SER A 372 27.89 -24.54 -7.15
C SER A 372 26.58 -23.79 -7.37
N ALA A 373 26.22 -23.52 -8.62
CA ALA A 373 24.97 -22.85 -8.97
C ALA A 373 23.73 -23.70 -8.59
N CYS A 374 23.76 -25.01 -8.85
CA CYS A 374 22.70 -25.94 -8.43
C CYS A 374 22.51 -25.97 -6.90
N PHE A 375 23.60 -25.92 -6.12
CA PHE A 375 23.50 -25.80 -4.67
C PHE A 375 22.81 -24.48 -4.25
N LYS A 376 23.07 -23.37 -4.94
CA LYS A 376 22.39 -22.08 -4.70
C LYS A 376 20.91 -22.12 -5.09
N VAL A 377 20.56 -22.78 -6.20
CA VAL A 377 19.16 -23.01 -6.60
C VAL A 377 18.42 -23.80 -5.52
N ASP A 378 18.98 -24.94 -5.08
CA ASP A 378 18.43 -25.79 -4.03
C ASP A 378 18.26 -25.03 -2.69
N ALA A 379 19.24 -24.24 -2.29
CA ALA A 379 19.15 -23.39 -1.09
C ALA A 379 17.99 -22.39 -1.18
N GLN A 380 17.80 -21.73 -2.32
CA GLN A 380 16.72 -20.77 -2.53
C GLN A 380 15.34 -21.44 -2.63
N VAL A 381 15.24 -22.60 -3.25
CA VAL A 381 14.01 -23.43 -3.26
C VAL A 381 13.66 -23.89 -1.83
N LYS A 382 14.65 -24.32 -1.04
CA LYS A 382 14.47 -24.69 0.38
C LYS A 382 14.06 -23.50 1.26
N PHE A 383 14.60 -22.30 1.00
CA PHE A 383 14.21 -21.08 1.69
C PHE A 383 12.72 -20.75 1.46
N LEU A 384 12.27 -20.75 0.20
CA LEU A 384 10.87 -20.53 -0.16
C LEU A 384 9.94 -21.61 0.43
N ASN A 385 10.30 -22.89 0.27
CA ASN A 385 9.52 -24.02 0.81
C ASN A 385 9.49 -24.05 2.35
N GLY A 386 10.53 -23.53 3.01
CA GLY A 386 10.57 -23.32 4.46
C GLY A 386 9.67 -22.17 4.96
N GLY A 387 9.00 -21.45 4.06
CA GLY A 387 8.15 -20.31 4.38
C GLY A 387 8.88 -18.96 4.42
N GLY A 388 10.12 -18.91 3.93
CA GLY A 388 10.81 -17.66 3.60
C GLY A 388 10.14 -16.94 2.42
N SER A 389 10.53 -15.69 2.19
CA SER A 389 9.99 -14.89 1.10
C SER A 389 11.04 -13.97 0.51
N MET A 390 11.04 -13.78 -0.81
CA MET A 390 11.84 -12.73 -1.49
C MET A 390 11.24 -11.33 -1.30
N VAL A 391 9.95 -11.28 -0.99
CA VAL A 391 9.17 -10.04 -0.79
C VAL A 391 8.16 -10.33 0.32
N GLU A 392 8.25 -9.64 1.46
CA GLU A 392 7.21 -9.78 2.47
C GLU A 392 5.90 -9.12 2.03
N TYR A 393 4.79 -9.80 2.31
CA TYR A 393 3.44 -9.34 1.99
C TYR A 393 2.44 -10.00 2.93
N ASP A 394 1.60 -9.22 3.62
CA ASP A 394 0.72 -9.72 4.68
C ASP A 394 -0.33 -10.72 4.17
N SER A 395 -0.88 -10.49 2.97
CA SER A 395 -1.79 -11.45 2.35
C SER A 395 -1.06 -12.73 1.94
N LYS A 396 -1.36 -13.83 2.66
CA LYS A 396 -0.88 -15.18 2.29
C LYS A 396 -1.20 -15.56 0.85
N LYS A 397 -2.32 -15.10 0.28
CA LYS A 397 -2.69 -15.37 -1.13
C LYS A 397 -1.70 -14.69 -2.07
N ILE A 398 -1.55 -13.37 -1.94
CA ILE A 398 -0.68 -12.57 -2.83
C ILE A 398 0.80 -12.96 -2.64
N ARG A 399 1.24 -13.24 -1.40
CA ARG A 399 2.58 -13.80 -1.15
C ARG A 399 2.80 -15.13 -1.86
N SER A 400 1.83 -16.04 -1.83
CA SER A 400 1.93 -17.33 -2.54
C SER A 400 1.98 -17.16 -4.07
N GLU A 401 1.34 -16.13 -4.62
CA GLU A 401 1.38 -15.82 -6.05
C GLU A 401 2.70 -15.14 -6.44
N LEU A 402 3.28 -14.29 -5.57
CA LEU A 402 4.66 -13.80 -5.71
C LEU A 402 5.66 -14.96 -5.64
N HIS A 403 5.54 -15.86 -4.65
CA HIS A 403 6.40 -17.04 -4.51
C HIS A 403 6.43 -17.89 -5.77
N ALA A 404 5.29 -18.07 -6.45
CA ALA A 404 5.22 -18.81 -7.71
C ALA A 404 6.08 -18.19 -8.81
N VAL A 405 6.19 -16.85 -8.89
CA VAL A 405 7.06 -16.16 -9.87
C VAL A 405 8.53 -16.52 -9.65
N PHE A 406 8.99 -16.50 -8.40
CA PHE A 406 10.37 -16.84 -8.06
C PHE A 406 10.65 -18.34 -8.22
N SER A 407 9.70 -19.20 -7.85
CA SER A 407 9.78 -20.66 -8.03
C SER A 407 9.91 -21.03 -9.51
N GLU A 408 9.03 -20.51 -10.37
CA GLU A 408 9.04 -20.78 -11.82
C GLU A 408 10.38 -20.38 -12.47
N ALA A 409 11.00 -19.28 -12.01
CA ALA A 409 12.31 -18.84 -12.49
C ALA A 409 13.47 -19.71 -11.96
N LEU A 410 13.40 -20.18 -10.70
CA LEU A 410 14.38 -21.10 -10.12
C LEU A 410 14.30 -22.49 -10.79
N GLU A 411 13.09 -22.99 -11.08
CA GLU A 411 12.85 -24.22 -11.83
C GLU A 411 13.44 -24.13 -13.25
N GLN A 412 13.16 -23.04 -13.99
CA GLN A 412 13.76 -22.78 -15.31
C GLN A 412 15.30 -22.71 -15.26
N MET A 413 15.88 -22.21 -14.16
CA MET A 413 17.33 -22.21 -13.97
C MET A 413 17.89 -23.60 -13.64
N ALA A 414 17.19 -24.39 -12.82
CA ALA A 414 17.57 -25.77 -12.50
C ALA A 414 17.64 -26.64 -13.77
N GLU A 415 16.61 -26.55 -14.62
CA GLU A 415 16.55 -27.24 -15.92
C GLU A 415 17.71 -26.82 -16.84
N LYS A 416 17.97 -25.52 -16.96
CA LYS A 416 19.06 -24.94 -17.77
C LYS A 416 20.45 -25.40 -17.30
N LEU A 417 20.66 -25.55 -16.00
CA LEU A 417 21.91 -26.00 -15.40
C LEU A 417 22.06 -27.53 -15.33
N HIS A 418 21.00 -28.27 -15.65
CA HIS A 418 20.90 -29.73 -15.50
C HIS A 418 21.16 -30.19 -14.05
N CYS A 419 20.60 -29.46 -13.09
CA CYS A 419 20.64 -29.87 -11.69
C CYS A 419 19.84 -31.17 -11.48
N ASP A 420 20.34 -32.06 -10.63
CA ASP A 420 19.56 -33.22 -10.18
C ASP A 420 18.26 -32.75 -9.51
N PRO A 421 17.10 -33.41 -9.78
CA PRO A 421 15.84 -33.04 -9.16
C PRO A 421 15.87 -33.28 -7.64
N VAL A 422 15.33 -32.31 -6.89
CA VAL A 422 15.25 -32.28 -5.41
C VAL A 422 14.12 -33.17 -4.88
#